data_AF-A0A7C2HX38-F1
#
_entry.id   AF-A0A7C2HX38-F1
#
_cell.length_a   1.000
_cell.length_b   1.000
_cell.length_c   1.000
_cell.angle_alpha   90.00
_cell.angle_beta   90.00
_cell.angle_gamma   90.00
#
_symmetry.space_group_name_H-M   'P 1'
#
loop_
_entity.id
_entity.type
_entity.pdbx_description
1 polymer ?
#
loop_
_entity_poly.entity_id
_entity_poly.type
_entity_poly.pdbx_seq_one_letter_code
_entity_poly.pdbx_strand_id
1 'polypeptide(L)'
;MLERLREMRERRRAGAEIDALSQRDLDETGLSRGALHAVAGAPAAVVVRQGRMAERFGLTEVDFRFNRQDFAAILAQCASCRSAAACARFLDDPQATAAEARFCPNRDLYLVLARPAAAV
;
A
#
# COMPACT_ATOMS: atom_id res chain seq x y z
N MET A 1 19.22 6.55 14.18
CA MET A 1 19.35 7.68 13.23
C MET A 1 19.99 7.25 11.91
N LEU A 2 21.10 6.51 11.94
CA LEU A 2 21.78 6.00 10.74
C LEU A 2 20.89 5.11 9.85
N GLU A 3 20.08 4.23 10.43
CA GLU A 3 19.14 3.37 9.69
C GLU A 3 18.11 4.20 8.91
N ARG A 4 17.45 5.18 9.55
CA ARG A 4 16.52 6.10 8.88
C ARG A 4 17.17 6.88 7.73
N LEU A 5 18.45 7.28 7.88
CA LEU A 5 19.19 7.96 6.82
C LEU A 5 19.53 7.02 5.66
N ARG A 6 19.84 5.74 5.92
CA ARG A 6 20.05 4.72 4.89
C ARG A 6 18.76 4.45 4.12
N GLU A 7 17.65 4.21 4.81
CA GLU A 7 16.32 4.04 4.20
C GLU A 7 15.92 5.25 3.34
N MET A 8 16.26 6.46 3.77
CA MET A 8 16.01 7.66 2.95
C MET A 8 16.89 7.70 1.70
N ARG A 9 18.17 7.31 1.79
CA ARG A 9 19.09 7.26 0.63
C ARG A 9 18.67 6.19 -0.37
N GLU A 10 18.31 5.02 0.10
CA GLU A 10 17.81 3.91 -0.74
C GLU A 10 16.55 4.33 -1.48
N ARG A 11 15.58 4.94 -0.80
CA ARG A 11 14.36 5.47 -1.44
C ARG A 11 14.65 6.57 -2.46
N ARG A 12 15.60 7.47 -2.17
CA ARG A 12 16.03 8.49 -3.13
C ARG A 12 16.66 7.89 -4.38
N ARG A 13 17.50 6.87 -4.19
CA ARG A 13 18.12 6.14 -5.30
C ARG A 13 17.07 5.43 -6.15
N ALA A 14 16.14 4.71 -5.51
CA ALA A 14 15.03 4.06 -6.18
C ALA A 14 14.18 5.07 -6.98
N GLY A 15 13.92 6.26 -6.42
CA GLY A 15 13.21 7.33 -7.13
C GLY A 15 13.92 7.78 -8.41
N ALA A 16 15.23 7.99 -8.35
CA ALA A 16 16.02 8.37 -9.52
C ALA A 16 16.06 7.25 -10.59
N GLU A 17 16.12 5.99 -10.16
CA GLU A 17 16.04 4.83 -11.06
C GLU A 17 14.66 4.75 -11.73
N ILE A 18 13.56 5.02 -11.01
CA ILE A 18 12.20 5.09 -11.55
C ILE A 18 12.04 6.23 -12.56
N ASP A 19 12.65 7.39 -12.29
CA ASP A 19 12.60 8.53 -13.21
C ASP A 19 13.34 8.25 -14.53
N ALA A 20 14.35 7.38 -14.50
CA ALA A 20 15.11 6.97 -15.67
C ALA A 20 14.42 5.87 -16.50
N LEU A 21 13.35 5.24 -16.00
CA LEU A 21 12.63 4.19 -16.73
C LEU A 21 11.98 4.75 -18.00
N SER A 22 12.13 4.01 -19.10
CA SER A 22 11.42 4.27 -20.35
C SER A 22 9.93 3.93 -20.22
N GLN A 23 9.11 4.38 -21.16
CA GLN A 23 7.69 3.99 -21.19
C GLN A 23 7.51 2.47 -21.32
N ARG A 24 8.38 1.80 -22.10
CA ARG A 24 8.35 0.34 -22.23
C ARG A 24 8.59 -0.34 -20.89
N ASP A 25 9.58 0.13 -20.12
CA ASP A 25 9.88 -0.45 -18.81
C ASP A 25 8.69 -0.28 -17.85
N LEU A 26 8.00 0.88 -17.89
CA LEU A 26 6.78 1.10 -17.12
C LEU A 26 5.67 0.12 -17.52
N ASP A 27 5.48 -0.08 -18.83
CA ASP A 27 4.46 -0.99 -19.37
C ASP A 27 4.72 -2.44 -18.90
N GLU A 28 5.99 -2.87 -18.83
CA GLU A 28 6.37 -4.18 -18.29
C GLU A 28 6.04 -4.36 -16.80
N THR A 29 6.13 -3.28 -16.01
CA THR A 29 5.72 -3.33 -14.59
C THR A 29 4.21 -3.36 -14.40
N GLY A 30 3.45 -2.88 -15.40
CA GLY A 30 2.01 -2.62 -15.30
C GLY A 30 1.66 -1.44 -14.38
N LEU A 31 2.65 -0.63 -13.97
CA LEU A 31 2.52 0.51 -13.08
C LEU A 31 2.81 1.83 -13.80
N SER A 32 2.07 2.87 -13.44
CA SER A 32 2.46 4.22 -13.83
C SER A 32 3.72 4.64 -13.08
N ARG A 33 4.49 5.59 -13.61
CA ARG A 33 5.67 6.14 -12.91
C ARG A 33 5.30 6.68 -11.52
N GLY A 34 4.15 7.36 -11.40
CA GLY A 34 3.64 7.84 -10.12
C GLY A 34 3.32 6.72 -9.14
N ALA A 35 2.75 5.61 -9.63
CA ALA A 35 2.48 4.43 -8.82
C ALA A 35 3.77 3.76 -8.34
N LEU A 36 4.80 3.65 -9.20
CA LEU A 36 6.12 3.15 -8.80
C LEU A 36 6.75 4.02 -7.71
N HIS A 37 6.68 5.35 -7.84
CA HIS A 37 7.15 6.26 -6.79
C HIS A 37 6.39 6.09 -5.48
N ALA A 38 5.08 5.86 -5.52
CA ALA A 38 4.28 5.60 -4.32
C ALA A 38 4.74 4.32 -3.60
N VAL A 39 5.00 3.25 -4.35
CA VAL A 39 5.48 1.97 -3.80
C VAL A 39 6.90 2.11 -3.26
N ALA A 40 7.84 2.64 -4.05
CA ALA A 40 9.24 2.75 -3.66
C ALA A 40 9.47 3.81 -2.56
N GLY A 41 8.66 4.87 -2.52
CA GLY A 41 8.76 5.93 -1.53
C GLY A 41 8.14 5.58 -0.16
N ALA A 42 7.29 4.55 -0.11
CA ALA A 42 6.58 4.16 1.10
C ALA A 42 7.55 3.75 2.21
N PRO A 43 7.48 4.33 3.42
CA PRO A 43 8.23 3.85 4.57
C PRO A 43 7.88 2.39 4.89
N ALA A 44 8.83 1.58 5.33
CA ALA A 44 8.59 0.17 5.70
C ALA A 44 7.43 0.01 6.71
N ALA A 45 7.33 0.93 7.68
CA ALA A 45 6.22 0.96 8.64
C ALA A 45 4.84 1.16 7.98
N VAL A 46 4.76 1.88 6.86
CA VAL A 46 3.52 2.04 6.09
C VAL A 46 3.15 0.74 5.39
N VAL A 47 4.14 0.04 4.80
CA VAL A 47 3.92 -1.26 4.15
C VAL A 47 3.43 -2.29 5.17
N VAL A 48 4.08 -2.39 6.33
CA VAL A 48 3.64 -3.29 7.42
C VAL A 48 2.23 -2.95 7.90
N ARG A 49 1.93 -1.66 8.11
CA ARG A 49 0.59 -1.22 8.53
C ARG A 49 -0.47 -1.51 7.46
N GLN A 50 -0.13 -1.31 6.19
CA GLN A 50 -1.00 -1.61 5.06
C GLN A 50 -1.31 -3.11 4.99
N GLY A 51 -0.31 -3.98 5.17
CA GLY A 51 -0.49 -5.44 5.17
C GLY A 51 -1.41 -5.90 6.29
N ARG A 52 -1.13 -5.49 7.54
CA ARG A 52 -2.00 -5.79 8.69
C ARG A 52 -3.44 -5.28 8.50
N MET A 53 -3.61 -4.12 7.85
CA MET A 53 -4.94 -3.61 7.54
C MET A 53 -5.63 -4.45 6.46
N ALA A 54 -4.93 -4.85 5.40
CA ALA A 54 -5.47 -5.68 4.33
C ALA A 54 -5.95 -7.04 4.85
N GLU A 55 -5.19 -7.66 5.76
CA GLU A 55 -5.56 -8.93 6.43
C GLU A 55 -6.91 -8.82 7.15
N ARG A 56 -7.25 -7.65 7.73
CA ARG A 56 -8.56 -7.44 8.38
C ARG A 56 -9.73 -7.50 7.41
N PHE A 57 -9.48 -7.31 6.11
CA PHE A 57 -10.45 -7.45 5.02
C PHE A 57 -10.33 -8.81 4.31
N GLY A 58 -9.51 -9.74 4.80
CA GLY A 58 -9.28 -11.04 4.19
C GLY A 58 -8.39 -11.02 2.95
N LEU A 59 -7.64 -9.93 2.75
CA LEU A 59 -6.72 -9.77 1.62
C LEU A 59 -5.31 -10.23 1.96
N THR A 60 -4.63 -10.76 0.96
CA THR A 60 -3.26 -11.26 1.01
C THR A 60 -2.37 -10.52 0.01
N GLU A 61 -1.06 -10.77 0.05
CA GLU A 61 -0.12 -10.26 -0.95
C GLU A 61 -0.48 -10.69 -2.39
N VAL A 62 -1.08 -11.88 -2.54
CA VAL A 62 -1.48 -12.41 -3.84
C VAL A 62 -2.54 -11.52 -4.50
N ASP A 63 -3.47 -10.98 -3.73
CA ASP A 63 -4.53 -10.09 -4.22
C ASP A 63 -3.94 -8.79 -4.78
N PHE A 64 -2.90 -8.26 -4.15
CA PHE A 64 -2.20 -7.06 -4.62
C PHE A 64 -1.29 -7.31 -5.81
N ARG A 65 -0.77 -8.53 -5.99
CA ARG A 65 0.06 -8.89 -7.15
C ARG A 65 -0.69 -8.71 -8.47
N PHE A 66 -1.99 -9.00 -8.47
CA PHE A 66 -2.87 -8.83 -9.63
C PHE A 66 -3.49 -7.42 -9.72
N ASN A 67 -3.54 -6.69 -8.59
CA ASN A 67 -4.12 -5.34 -8.49
C ASN A 67 -3.05 -4.30 -8.10
N ARG A 68 -1.95 -4.25 -8.86
CA ARG A 68 -0.76 -3.45 -8.50
C ARG A 68 -1.03 -1.95 -8.42
N GLN A 69 -1.89 -1.44 -9.30
CA GLN A 69 -2.29 -0.03 -9.30
C GLN A 69 -3.07 0.33 -8.03
N ASP A 70 -4.01 -0.53 -7.62
CA ASP A 70 -4.76 -0.35 -6.39
C ASP A 70 -3.86 -0.44 -5.17
N PHE A 71 -2.89 -1.37 -5.17
CA PHE A 71 -1.87 -1.46 -4.13
C PHE A 71 -1.07 -0.15 -3.99
N ALA A 72 -0.60 0.41 -5.11
CA ALA A 72 0.14 1.67 -5.10
C ALA A 72 -0.73 2.84 -4.60
N ALA A 73 -2.00 2.89 -5.00
CA ALA A 73 -2.96 3.90 -4.52
C ALA A 73 -3.20 3.77 -3.00
N ILE A 74 -3.38 2.54 -2.51
CA ILE A 74 -3.54 2.24 -1.08
C ILE A 74 -2.32 2.70 -0.30
N LEU A 75 -1.10 2.42 -0.77
CA LEU A 75 0.14 2.84 -0.10
C LEU A 75 0.26 4.37 -0.06
N ALA A 76 -0.01 5.06 -1.17
CA ALA A 76 0.01 6.52 -1.23
C ALA A 76 -0.96 7.15 -0.22
N GLN A 77 -2.20 6.65 -0.18
CA GLN A 77 -3.23 7.12 0.73
C GLN A 77 -2.91 6.76 2.19
N CYS A 78 -2.36 5.56 2.43
CA CYS A 78 -1.95 5.13 3.76
C CYS A 78 -0.80 6.00 4.29
N ALA A 79 0.21 6.29 3.47
CA ALA A 79 1.36 7.11 3.86
C ALA A 79 0.98 8.54 4.29
N SER A 80 -0.08 9.09 3.68
CA SER A 80 -0.56 10.46 3.95
C SER A 80 -1.73 10.54 4.94
N CYS A 81 -2.27 9.40 5.41
CA CYS A 81 -3.44 9.40 6.28
C CYS A 81 -3.13 9.95 7.67
N ARG A 82 -4.05 10.74 8.22
CA ARG A 82 -3.93 11.31 9.58
C ARG A 82 -4.52 10.42 10.67
N SER A 83 -5.06 9.26 10.31
CA SER A 83 -5.75 8.33 11.22
C SER A 83 -4.80 7.28 11.83
N ALA A 84 -3.49 7.51 11.87
CA ALA A 84 -2.50 6.50 12.27
C ALA A 84 -2.74 5.94 13.70
N ALA A 85 -3.13 6.78 14.66
CA ALA A 85 -3.42 6.36 16.03
C ALA A 85 -4.71 5.53 16.13
N ALA A 86 -5.75 5.86 15.36
CA ALA A 86 -6.96 5.04 15.27
C ALA A 86 -6.65 3.69 14.60
N CYS A 87 -5.82 3.71 13.56
CA CYS A 87 -5.35 2.53 12.86
C CYS A 87 -4.59 1.57 13.79
N ALA A 88 -3.64 2.08 14.57
CA ALA A 88 -2.90 1.25 15.52
C ALA A 88 -3.84 0.57 16.53
N ARG A 89 -4.72 1.34 17.19
CA ARG A 89 -5.71 0.80 18.14
C ARG A 89 -6.61 -0.26 17.52
N PHE A 90 -7.10 -0.02 16.31
CA PHE A 90 -7.91 -0.99 15.57
C PHE A 90 -7.12 -2.27 15.23
N LEU A 91 -5.87 -2.15 14.79
CA LEU A 91 -5.03 -3.29 14.42
C LEU A 91 -4.59 -4.14 15.62
N ASP A 92 -4.51 -3.54 16.80
CA ASP A 92 -4.13 -4.22 18.04
C ASP A 92 -5.31 -4.90 18.75
N ASP A 93 -6.55 -4.59 18.36
CA ASP A 93 -7.74 -5.29 18.84
C ASP A 93 -7.99 -6.57 18.01
N PRO A 94 -7.83 -7.78 18.58
CA PRO A 94 -8.04 -9.03 17.83
C PRO A 94 -9.50 -9.25 17.42
N GLN A 95 -10.47 -8.63 18.09
CA GLN A 95 -11.90 -8.78 17.78
C GLN A 95 -12.41 -7.78 16.74
N ALA A 96 -11.61 -6.76 16.41
CA ALA A 96 -12.00 -5.74 15.45
C ALA A 96 -12.20 -6.32 14.04
N THR A 97 -13.33 -5.96 13.44
CA THR A 97 -13.80 -6.41 12.14
C THR A 97 -13.57 -5.36 11.05
N ALA A 98 -13.51 -5.77 9.78
CA ALA A 98 -13.42 -4.87 8.63
C ALA A 98 -14.50 -3.75 8.63
N ALA A 99 -15.70 -4.04 9.15
CA ALA A 99 -16.81 -3.11 9.19
C ALA A 99 -16.54 -1.89 10.09
N GLU A 100 -15.69 -2.04 11.11
CA GLU A 100 -15.36 -1.02 12.10
C GLU A 100 -14.22 -0.09 11.64
N ALA A 101 -13.51 -0.43 10.56
CA ALA A 101 -12.44 0.38 9.97
C ALA A 101 -12.93 1.64 9.23
N ARG A 102 -14.02 2.27 9.67
CA ARG A 102 -14.64 3.45 9.03
C ARG A 102 -13.74 4.69 8.99
N PHE A 103 -12.71 4.72 9.84
CA PHE A 103 -11.69 5.78 9.85
C PHE A 103 -10.65 5.63 8.72
N CYS A 104 -10.57 4.45 8.10
CA CYS A 104 -9.53 4.13 7.13
C CYS A 104 -9.97 4.61 5.74
N PRO A 105 -9.20 5.50 5.09
CA PRO A 105 -9.57 6.01 3.77
C PRO A 105 -9.50 4.95 2.66
N ASN A 106 -8.77 3.86 2.89
CA ASN A 106 -8.64 2.74 1.94
C ASN A 106 -9.75 1.70 2.10
N ARG A 107 -10.66 1.87 3.07
CA ARG A 107 -11.68 0.88 3.42
C ARG A 107 -12.47 0.41 2.19
N ASP A 108 -12.97 1.34 1.39
CA ASP A 108 -13.84 0.98 0.28
C ASP A 108 -13.07 0.25 -0.82
N LEU A 109 -11.81 0.61 -1.05
CA LEU A 109 -10.94 -0.09 -1.99
C LEU A 109 -10.61 -1.51 -1.50
N TYR A 110 -10.35 -1.70 -0.20
CA TYR A 110 -10.20 -3.04 0.36
C TYR A 110 -11.48 -3.88 0.21
N LEU A 111 -12.66 -3.30 0.42
CA LEU A 111 -13.94 -3.99 0.21
C LEU A 111 -14.16 -4.39 -1.24
N VAL A 112 -13.76 -3.55 -2.20
CA VAL A 112 -13.81 -3.89 -3.63
C VAL A 112 -12.87 -5.05 -3.93
N LEU A 113 -11.63 -4.99 -3.47
CA LEU A 113 -10.63 -6.05 -3.72
C LEU A 113 -10.98 -7.38 -3.04
N ALA A 114 -11.62 -7.34 -1.86
CA ALA A 114 -12.01 -8.53 -1.12
C ALA A 114 -13.23 -9.24 -1.72
N ARG A 115 -13.93 -8.61 -2.68
CA ARG A 115 -15.00 -9.30 -3.40
C ARG A 115 -14.36 -10.33 -4.32
N PRO A 116 -14.74 -11.61 -4.22
CA PRO A 116 -14.33 -12.59 -5.22
C PRO A 116 -14.77 -12.08 -6.59
N ALA A 117 -13.84 -12.08 -7.55
CA ALA A 117 -14.19 -11.86 -8.94
C ALA A 117 -15.32 -12.84 -9.26
N ALA A 118 -16.51 -12.31 -9.55
CA ALA A 118 -17.64 -13.14 -9.93
C ALA A 118 -17.16 -14.06 -11.05
N ALA A 119 -17.21 -15.37 -10.82
CA ALA A 119 -16.82 -16.35 -11.83
C ALA A 119 -17.63 -16.08 -13.09
N VAL A 120 -16.95 -15.67 -14.15
CA VAL A 120 -17.49 -15.63 -15.52
C VAL A 120 -17.20 -16.98 -16.14
#